data_AF-A0A6P5EFH4-F1
#
_entry.id   AF-A0A6P5EFH4-F1
#
_cell.length_a   1.000
_cell.length_b   1.000
_cell.length_c   1.000
_cell.angle_alpha   90.00
_cell.angle_beta   90.00
_cell.angle_gamma   90.00
#
_symmetry.space_group_name_H-M   'P 1'
#
loop_
_entity.id
_entity.type
_entity.pdbx_description
1 polymer ?
#
loop_
_entity_poly.entity_id
_entity_poly.type
_entity_poly.pdbx_seq_one_letter_code
_entity_poly.pdbx_strand_id
1 'polypeptide(L)'
;MSECPSVSCGEVSTNSSEEKTLKLESDKFALCQKLPEIEKRKEVREETEEEERRRRVYEYTSGEDDDYVRPDGTRRRTREEWALYYKQIKESEGFDVDPFPGTFEFGLTALTNFEEEGLIKCAKQAIEHFNKENNTSYEFVKIEKTTCIVAAGYWYNITFLANNYKVDDVEARTQTFQAKVWYGLRGDISVSLCRLKPAPS
;
A
#
# COMPACT_ATOMS: atom_id res chain seq x y z
N MET A 1 -24.94 -67.86 -0.54
CA MET A 1 -23.88 -68.72 -1.12
C MET A 1 -23.64 -68.18 -2.53
N SER A 2 -22.72 -67.23 -2.70
CA SER A 2 -21.25 -67.37 -2.81
C SER A 2 -20.80 -67.68 -4.25
N GLU A 3 -19.93 -66.77 -4.76
CA GLU A 3 -18.85 -66.95 -5.75
C GLU A 3 -19.09 -66.71 -7.26
N CYS A 4 -18.43 -65.65 -7.78
CA CYS A 4 -17.73 -65.60 -9.09
C CYS A 4 -16.36 -66.35 -8.95
N PRO A 5 -15.48 -66.57 -9.97
CA PRO A 5 -15.36 -65.94 -11.31
C PRO A 5 -14.79 -66.84 -12.46
N SER A 6 -14.59 -66.30 -13.68
CA SER A 6 -13.28 -66.33 -14.39
C SER A 6 -13.27 -65.50 -15.69
N VAL A 7 -12.16 -64.79 -15.86
CA VAL A 7 -11.78 -63.89 -16.96
C VAL A 7 -10.80 -64.63 -17.88
N SER A 8 -10.81 -64.37 -19.19
CA SER A 8 -9.61 -64.56 -20.02
C SER A 8 -9.29 -63.32 -20.86
N CYS A 9 -8.03 -62.93 -20.78
CA CYS A 9 -7.31 -61.80 -21.39
C CYS A 9 -7.40 -61.78 -22.94
N GLY A 10 -7.23 -60.69 -23.69
CA GLY A 10 -6.51 -59.44 -23.43
C GLY A 10 -5.19 -59.41 -24.21
N GLU A 11 -5.21 -58.97 -25.47
CA GLU A 11 -4.01 -58.54 -26.21
C GLU A 11 -3.92 -57.00 -26.12
N VAL A 12 -2.83 -56.46 -25.56
CA VAL A 12 -2.57 -55.02 -25.39
C VAL A 12 -1.40 -54.59 -26.28
N SER A 13 -1.64 -53.52 -27.02
CA SER A 13 -0.73 -52.88 -27.98
C SER A 13 0.43 -52.13 -27.30
N THR A 14 1.67 -52.41 -27.71
CA THR A 14 2.93 -51.86 -27.17
C THR A 14 3.52 -50.69 -27.98
N ASN A 15 2.71 -49.76 -28.49
CA ASN A 15 3.23 -48.66 -29.34
C ASN A 15 3.15 -47.24 -28.72
N SER A 16 2.61 -47.06 -27.51
CA SER A 16 2.35 -45.71 -26.95
C SER A 16 3.44 -45.15 -26.02
N SER A 17 4.33 -45.98 -25.46
CA SER A 17 5.30 -45.54 -24.44
C SER A 17 6.61 -45.01 -25.04
N GLU A 18 7.09 -45.62 -26.12
CA GLU A 18 8.39 -45.28 -26.73
C GLU A 18 8.37 -43.94 -27.48
N GLU A 19 7.25 -43.60 -28.13
CA GLU A 19 7.05 -42.30 -28.77
C GLU A 19 7.00 -41.14 -27.77
N LYS A 20 6.54 -41.40 -26.53
CA LYS A 20 6.49 -40.39 -25.46
C LYS A 20 7.88 -40.12 -24.88
N THR A 21 8.70 -41.15 -24.71
CA THR A 21 10.09 -40.99 -24.25
C THR A 21 10.96 -40.29 -25.30
N LEU A 22 10.81 -40.61 -26.60
CA LEU A 22 11.53 -39.95 -27.68
C LEU A 22 11.16 -38.45 -27.83
N LYS A 23 9.89 -38.09 -27.65
CA LYS A 23 9.46 -36.68 -27.62
C LYS A 23 10.03 -35.92 -26.42
N LEU A 24 10.03 -36.54 -25.23
CA LEU A 24 10.57 -35.93 -24.02
C LEU A 24 12.09 -35.68 -24.11
N GLU A 25 12.85 -36.58 -24.74
CA GLU A 25 14.29 -36.38 -24.94
C GLU A 25 14.61 -35.33 -26.00
N SER A 26 13.83 -35.30 -27.09
CA SER A 26 13.88 -34.22 -28.09
C SER A 26 13.65 -32.85 -27.46
N ASP A 27 12.61 -32.72 -26.62
CA ASP A 27 12.26 -31.46 -25.98
C ASP A 27 13.31 -31.02 -24.96
N LYS A 28 13.92 -31.97 -24.23
CA LYS A 28 15.06 -31.70 -23.33
C LYS A 28 16.30 -31.24 -24.09
N PHE A 29 16.62 -31.86 -25.23
CA PHE A 29 17.76 -31.48 -26.06
C PHE A 29 17.58 -30.08 -26.67
N ALA A 30 16.37 -29.78 -27.15
CA ALA A 30 15.99 -28.46 -27.66
C ALA A 30 16.04 -27.37 -26.56
N LEU A 31 15.66 -27.71 -25.32
CA LEU A 31 15.82 -26.80 -24.18
C LEU A 31 17.30 -26.58 -23.87
N CYS A 32 18.11 -27.64 -23.86
CA CYS A 32 19.54 -27.58 -23.52
C CYS A 32 20.34 -26.69 -24.49
N GLN A 33 19.97 -26.68 -25.77
CA GLN A 33 20.56 -25.78 -26.76
C GLN A 33 20.16 -24.30 -26.58
N LYS A 34 19.00 -24.03 -25.97
CA LYS A 34 18.46 -22.67 -25.77
C LYS A 34 18.80 -22.06 -24.39
N LEU A 35 19.17 -22.88 -23.40
CA LEU A 35 19.62 -22.43 -22.08
C LEU A 35 20.69 -21.31 -22.14
N PRO A 36 21.78 -21.41 -22.93
CA PRO A 36 22.79 -20.36 -22.96
C PRO A 36 22.30 -19.05 -23.59
N GLU A 37 21.31 -19.07 -24.50
CA GLU A 37 20.68 -17.85 -25.01
C GLU A 37 19.70 -17.23 -24.01
N ILE A 38 19.01 -18.06 -23.23
CA ILE A 38 18.10 -17.59 -22.17
C ILE A 38 18.90 -16.94 -21.04
N GLU A 39 20.06 -17.48 -20.69
CA GLU A 39 20.94 -16.96 -19.64
C GLU A 39 21.55 -15.62 -20.05
N LYS A 40 22.08 -15.50 -21.28
CA LYS A 40 22.53 -14.22 -21.85
C LYS A 40 21.42 -13.17 -21.91
N ARG A 41 20.18 -13.57 -22.24
CA ARG A 41 19.03 -12.64 -22.23
C ARG A 41 18.66 -12.18 -20.82
N LYS A 42 18.90 -12.99 -19.79
CA LYS A 42 18.71 -12.60 -18.38
C LYS A 42 19.79 -11.65 -17.91
N GLU A 43 21.05 -11.93 -18.21
CA GLU A 43 22.17 -11.03 -17.88
C GLU A 43 22.01 -9.65 -18.51
N VAL A 44 21.69 -9.58 -19.81
CA VAL A 44 21.42 -8.30 -20.50
C VAL A 44 20.24 -7.56 -19.87
N ARG A 45 19.20 -8.29 -19.45
CA ARG A 45 18.05 -7.69 -18.78
C ARG A 45 18.42 -7.14 -17.40
N GLU A 46 19.17 -7.89 -16.60
CA GLU A 46 19.64 -7.45 -15.28
C GLU A 46 20.60 -6.26 -15.38
N GLU A 47 21.50 -6.24 -16.37
CA GLU A 47 22.36 -5.09 -16.66
C GLU A 47 21.55 -3.85 -17.07
N THR A 48 20.53 -4.00 -17.92
CA THR A 48 19.64 -2.87 -18.28
C THR A 48 18.83 -2.37 -17.08
N GLU A 49 18.33 -3.26 -16.22
CA GLU A 49 17.60 -2.89 -15.01
C GLU A 49 18.53 -2.20 -14.00
N GLU A 50 19.78 -2.65 -13.87
CA GLU A 50 20.79 -2.01 -13.03
C GLU A 50 21.25 -0.65 -13.59
N GLU A 51 21.42 -0.53 -14.90
CA GLU A 51 21.77 0.72 -15.57
C GLU A 51 20.62 1.74 -15.46
N GLU A 52 19.36 1.32 -15.65
CA GLU A 52 18.19 2.16 -15.39
C GLU A 52 18.10 2.57 -13.92
N ARG A 53 18.45 1.67 -12.98
CA ARG A 53 18.54 2.00 -11.55
C ARG A 53 19.66 3.01 -11.29
N ARG A 54 20.82 2.86 -11.92
CA ARG A 54 21.95 3.81 -11.83
C ARG A 54 21.61 5.16 -12.48
N ARG A 55 20.92 5.19 -13.61
CA ARG A 55 20.44 6.42 -14.27
C ARG A 55 19.40 7.14 -13.42
N ARG A 56 18.42 6.42 -12.85
CA ARG A 56 17.46 7.00 -11.88
C ARG A 56 18.15 7.55 -10.64
N VAL A 57 19.19 6.87 -10.14
CA VAL A 57 20.01 7.39 -9.05
C VAL A 57 20.78 8.65 -9.49
N TYR A 58 21.35 8.66 -10.70
CA TYR A 58 22.12 9.80 -11.22
C TYR A 58 21.26 11.05 -11.41
N GLU A 59 20.07 10.92 -12.02
CA GLU A 59 19.10 12.01 -12.20
C GLU A 59 18.59 12.57 -10.86
N TYR A 60 18.48 11.73 -9.83
CA TYR A 60 18.12 12.13 -8.47
C TYR A 60 19.29 12.77 -7.68
N THR A 61 20.54 12.64 -8.14
CA THR A 61 21.74 13.15 -7.45
C THR A 61 22.37 14.39 -8.08
N SER A 62 21.81 14.94 -9.16
CA SER A 62 22.24 16.23 -9.69
C SER A 62 21.82 17.34 -8.73
N GLY A 63 22.68 17.68 -7.78
CA GLY A 63 22.47 18.73 -6.76
C GLY A 63 22.34 20.16 -7.32
N GLU A 64 22.22 20.33 -8.63
CA GLU A 64 22.00 21.62 -9.31
C GLU A 64 20.52 22.05 -9.31
N ASP A 65 19.61 21.18 -8.86
CA ASP A 65 18.15 21.40 -8.86
C ASP A 65 17.57 21.63 -7.44
N ASP A 66 18.38 21.46 -6.39
CA ASP A 66 17.92 21.49 -4.98
C ASP A 66 17.78 22.92 -4.42
N ASP A 67 18.38 23.92 -5.06
CA ASP A 67 18.30 25.34 -4.68
C ASP A 67 17.33 26.15 -5.57
N TYR A 68 16.71 25.53 -6.57
CA TYR A 68 15.75 26.18 -7.43
C TYR A 68 14.48 26.58 -6.66
N VAL A 69 14.25 27.89 -6.56
CA VAL A 69 13.02 28.49 -6.03
C VAL A 69 12.13 28.90 -7.20
N ARG A 70 10.92 28.34 -7.24
CA ARG A 70 9.88 28.67 -8.22
C ARG A 70 9.43 30.13 -8.07
N PRO A 71 8.85 30.74 -9.12
CA PRO A 71 8.33 32.10 -9.05
C PRO A 71 7.29 32.35 -7.95
N ASP A 72 6.59 31.32 -7.50
CA ASP A 72 5.63 31.37 -6.39
C ASP A 72 6.29 31.31 -5.00
N GLY A 73 7.63 31.27 -4.93
CA GLY A 73 8.40 31.17 -3.70
C GLY A 73 8.53 29.75 -3.15
N THR A 74 7.97 28.73 -3.84
CA THR A 74 8.11 27.33 -3.42
C THR A 74 9.41 26.72 -3.94
N ARG A 75 9.99 25.80 -3.17
CA ARG A 75 11.21 25.08 -3.53
C ARG A 75 11.03 23.57 -3.46
N ARG A 76 12.08 22.83 -3.83
CA ARG A 76 12.14 21.42 -3.49
C ARG A 76 12.49 21.20 -2.01
N ARG A 77 12.02 20.11 -1.42
CA ARG A 77 12.46 19.59 -0.13
C ARG A 77 13.93 19.25 -0.20
N THR A 78 14.67 19.66 0.83
CA THR A 78 16.07 19.27 0.97
C THR A 78 16.17 17.77 1.27
N ARG A 79 17.36 17.21 1.08
CA ARG A 79 17.62 15.80 1.45
C ARG A 79 17.33 15.50 2.93
N GLU A 80 17.59 16.47 3.81
CA GLU A 80 17.31 16.33 5.25
C GLU A 80 15.81 16.32 5.54
N GLU A 81 15.05 17.20 4.89
CA GLU A 81 13.57 17.23 5.00
C GLU A 81 12.95 15.94 4.47
N TRP A 82 13.46 15.41 3.36
CA TRP A 82 13.03 14.09 2.86
C TRP A 82 13.34 12.96 3.85
N ALA A 83 14.52 12.96 4.46
CA ALA A 83 14.88 11.96 5.46
C ALA A 83 13.95 12.03 6.68
N LEU A 84 13.61 13.23 7.15
CA LEU A 84 12.63 13.44 8.22
C LEU A 84 11.23 12.98 7.82
N TYR A 85 10.77 13.35 6.62
CA TYR A 85 9.48 12.92 6.08
C TYR A 85 9.33 11.40 6.04
N TYR A 86 10.32 10.69 5.48
CA TYR A 86 10.27 9.22 5.41
C TYR A 86 10.35 8.57 6.80
N LYS A 87 11.14 9.14 7.71
CA LYS A 87 11.18 8.70 9.11
C LYS A 87 9.81 8.82 9.77
N GLN A 88 9.16 9.97 9.65
CA GLN A 88 7.82 10.24 10.19
C GLN A 88 6.76 9.28 9.65
N ILE A 89 6.77 9.02 8.33
CA ILE A 89 5.85 8.04 7.73
C ILE A 89 6.08 6.65 8.28
N LYS A 90 7.35 6.23 8.42
CA LYS A 90 7.68 4.90 8.92
C LYS A 90 7.27 4.72 10.38
N GLU A 91 7.52 5.73 11.21
CA GLU A 91 7.24 5.68 12.65
C GLU A 91 5.74 5.82 12.97
N SER A 92 5.01 6.66 12.22
CA SER A 92 3.60 6.94 12.48
C SER A 92 2.62 6.20 11.57
N GLU A 93 3.11 5.35 10.68
CA GLU A 93 2.34 4.78 9.55
C GLU A 93 1.65 5.84 8.65
N GLY A 94 2.15 7.08 8.69
CA GLY A 94 1.63 8.24 7.96
C GLY A 94 0.56 9.05 8.70
N PHE A 95 0.24 8.77 9.96
CA PHE A 95 -0.73 9.57 10.73
C PHE A 95 -0.15 10.88 11.26
N ASP A 96 1.15 10.90 11.57
CA ASP A 96 1.87 12.04 12.13
C ASP A 96 3.03 12.37 11.19
N VAL A 97 2.80 13.33 10.30
CA VAL A 97 3.80 13.92 9.39
C VAL A 97 3.75 15.42 9.58
N ASP A 98 4.89 16.09 9.63
CA ASP A 98 4.93 17.53 9.79
C ASP A 98 4.53 18.26 8.49
N PRO A 99 3.95 19.47 8.58
CA PRO A 99 3.82 20.32 7.41
C PRO A 99 5.22 20.77 6.96
N PHE A 100 5.49 20.66 5.66
CA PHE A 100 6.69 21.20 5.03
C PHE A 100 6.30 22.46 4.23
N PRO A 101 6.14 23.63 4.88
CA PRO A 101 5.71 24.84 4.21
C PRO A 101 6.76 25.33 3.23
N GLY A 102 6.32 25.92 2.11
CA GLY A 102 7.21 26.47 1.09
C GLY A 102 7.84 25.40 0.18
N THR A 103 7.38 24.15 0.24
CA THR A 103 7.82 23.10 -0.68
C THR A 103 6.71 22.74 -1.68
N PHE A 104 7.09 22.33 -2.90
CA PHE A 104 6.16 22.04 -3.99
C PHE A 104 5.81 20.54 -4.15
N GLU A 105 6.35 19.67 -3.31
CA GLU A 105 6.19 18.23 -3.50
C GLU A 105 4.80 17.70 -3.18
N PHE A 106 4.31 16.89 -4.11
CA PHE A 106 3.14 16.06 -3.92
C PHE A 106 3.52 14.80 -3.13
N GLY A 107 3.07 14.76 -1.88
CA GLY A 107 3.23 13.63 -0.98
C GLY A 107 2.20 13.69 0.13
N LEU A 108 2.34 12.81 1.12
CA LEU A 108 1.48 12.82 2.28
C LEU A 108 1.73 14.09 3.10
N THR A 109 0.76 14.98 3.18
CA THR A 109 0.95 16.32 3.74
C THR A 109 -0.02 16.56 4.88
N ALA A 110 0.46 17.15 5.98
CA ALA A 110 -0.41 17.58 7.06
C ALA A 110 -1.38 18.65 6.60
N LEU A 111 -2.66 18.46 6.93
CA LEU A 111 -3.68 19.49 6.75
C LEU A 111 -3.76 20.35 8.02
N THR A 112 -4.01 21.65 7.83
CA THR A 112 -4.19 22.61 8.92
C THR A 112 -5.66 23.00 9.11
N ASN A 113 -6.49 22.84 8.08
CA ASN A 113 -7.93 23.09 8.16
C ASN A 113 -8.69 21.79 8.43
N PHE A 114 -9.24 21.67 9.63
CA PHE A 114 -10.00 20.48 10.06
C PHE A 114 -11.52 20.66 9.95
N GLU A 115 -11.99 21.84 9.54
CA GLU A 115 -13.41 22.18 9.45
C GLU A 115 -14.02 21.85 8.08
N GLU A 116 -13.23 21.25 7.18
CA GLU A 116 -13.71 20.81 5.87
C GLU A 116 -14.79 19.74 6.02
N GLU A 117 -15.97 19.99 5.43
CA GLU A 117 -17.14 19.13 5.54
C GLU A 117 -16.85 17.69 5.06
N GLY A 118 -16.11 17.55 3.95
CA GLY A 118 -15.72 16.24 3.41
C GLY A 118 -14.86 15.44 4.40
N LEU A 119 -13.92 16.12 5.07
CA LEU A 119 -13.04 15.50 6.04
C LEU A 119 -13.78 15.08 7.32
N ILE A 120 -14.68 15.93 7.84
CA ILE A 120 -15.54 15.59 8.97
C ILE A 120 -16.43 14.39 8.64
N LYS A 121 -16.99 14.36 7.42
CA LYS A 121 -17.81 13.23 6.95
C LYS A 121 -17.00 11.93 6.90
N CYS A 122 -15.75 11.96 6.45
CA CYS A 122 -14.84 10.81 6.50
C CYS A 122 -14.64 10.31 7.94
N ALA A 123 -14.36 11.19 8.89
CA ALA A 123 -14.16 10.80 10.29
C ALA A 123 -15.41 10.18 10.93
N LYS A 124 -16.59 10.75 10.64
CA LYS A 124 -17.88 10.20 11.08
C LYS A 124 -18.15 8.81 10.51
N GLN A 125 -17.89 8.61 9.21
CA GLN A 125 -18.05 7.28 8.60
C GLN A 125 -17.05 6.25 9.13
N ALA A 126 -15.81 6.68 9.42
CA ALA A 126 -14.81 5.80 10.02
C ALA A 126 -15.26 5.28 11.40
N ILE A 127 -15.77 6.15 12.27
CA ILE A 127 -16.25 5.72 13.58
C ILE A 127 -17.52 4.87 13.50
N GLU A 128 -18.43 5.19 12.57
CA GLU A 128 -19.60 4.34 12.31
C GLU A 128 -19.21 2.94 11.83
N HIS A 129 -18.19 2.84 10.97
CA HIS A 129 -17.66 1.57 10.50
C HIS A 129 -17.06 0.77 11.67
N PHE A 130 -16.22 1.39 12.50
CA PHE A 130 -15.68 0.76 13.70
C PHE A 130 -16.77 0.29 14.67
N ASN A 131 -17.79 1.12 14.91
CA ASN A 131 -18.92 0.79 15.77
C ASN A 131 -19.67 -0.45 15.29
N LYS A 132 -19.91 -0.57 13.98
CA LYS A 132 -20.58 -1.73 13.37
C LYS A 132 -19.76 -3.01 13.52
N GLU A 133 -18.46 -2.95 13.28
CA GLU A 133 -17.59 -4.13 13.36
C GLU A 133 -17.37 -4.61 14.80
N ASN A 134 -17.38 -3.70 15.77
CA ASN A 134 -17.04 -4.00 17.17
C ASN A 134 -18.27 -4.00 18.10
N ASN A 135 -19.48 -3.77 17.58
CA ASN A 135 -20.71 -3.61 18.35
C ASN A 135 -20.60 -2.54 19.46
N THR A 136 -20.00 -1.39 19.13
CA THR A 136 -19.79 -0.25 20.03
C THR A 136 -20.65 0.95 19.61
N SER A 137 -20.58 2.05 20.37
CA SER A 137 -21.41 3.25 20.15
C SER A 137 -20.62 4.53 20.46
N TYR A 138 -19.46 4.68 19.85
CA TYR A 138 -18.66 5.89 19.94
C TYR A 138 -19.24 7.00 19.05
N GLU A 139 -19.24 8.23 19.56
CA GLU A 139 -19.68 9.41 18.83
C GLU A 139 -18.50 10.32 18.53
N PHE A 140 -18.37 10.75 17.28
CA PHE A 140 -17.31 11.66 16.84
C PHE A 140 -17.37 13.00 17.59
N VAL A 141 -16.21 13.49 18.03
CA VAL A 141 -16.06 14.79 18.70
C VAL A 141 -15.38 15.80 17.78
N LYS A 142 -14.10 15.56 17.44
CA LYS A 142 -13.29 16.47 16.62
C LYS A 142 -12.11 15.75 16.00
N ILE A 143 -11.58 16.31 14.93
CA ILE A 143 -10.30 15.90 14.35
C ILE A 143 -9.17 16.58 15.14
N GLU A 144 -8.13 15.84 15.47
CA GLU A 144 -6.92 16.38 16.10
C GLU A 144 -5.81 16.63 15.10
N LYS A 145 -5.64 15.69 14.17
CA LYS A 145 -4.62 15.74 13.12
C LYS A 145 -5.12 15.03 11.88
N THR A 146 -4.65 15.45 10.72
CA THR A 146 -4.90 14.73 9.47
C THR A 146 -3.74 14.92 8.53
N THR A 147 -3.36 13.85 7.84
CA THR A 147 -2.53 13.94 6.66
C THR A 147 -3.31 13.50 5.43
N CYS A 148 -2.95 14.05 4.28
CA CYS A 148 -3.64 13.82 3.02
C CYS A 148 -2.64 13.59 1.89
N ILE A 149 -2.96 12.70 0.97
CA ILE A 149 -2.32 12.63 -0.34
C ILE A 149 -3.37 12.70 -1.44
N VAL A 150 -3.10 13.51 -2.45
CA VAL A 150 -3.95 13.65 -3.64
C VAL A 150 -3.74 12.45 -4.56
N ALA A 151 -4.83 11.86 -5.03
CA ALA A 151 -4.86 10.76 -5.99
C ALA A 151 -6.07 10.96 -6.93
N ALA A 152 -6.78 9.89 -7.30
CA ALA A 152 -8.11 9.97 -7.93
C ALA A 152 -9.20 10.33 -6.90
N GLY A 153 -8.98 11.41 -6.15
CA GLY A 153 -9.64 11.72 -4.88
C GLY A 153 -8.59 12.04 -3.81
N TYR A 154 -8.92 11.81 -2.55
CA TYR A 154 -8.03 12.03 -1.41
C TYR A 154 -7.91 10.77 -0.57
N TRP A 155 -6.68 10.42 -0.22
CA TRP A 155 -6.42 9.45 0.84
C TRP A 155 -6.07 10.21 2.11
N TYR A 156 -6.93 10.09 3.12
CA TYR A 156 -6.77 10.71 4.42
C TYR A 156 -6.30 9.71 5.46
N ASN A 157 -5.29 10.08 6.24
CA ASN A 157 -5.00 9.47 7.53
C ASN A 157 -5.47 10.44 8.62
N ILE A 158 -6.56 10.10 9.31
CA ILE A 158 -7.26 10.98 10.24
C ILE A 158 -7.00 10.49 11.66
N THR A 159 -6.54 11.37 12.52
CA THR A 159 -6.54 11.16 13.98
C THR A 159 -7.64 12.03 14.59
N PHE A 160 -8.60 11.42 15.29
CA PHE A 160 -9.76 12.12 15.82
C PHE A 160 -10.17 11.60 17.19
N LEU A 161 -10.90 12.42 17.95
CA LEU A 161 -11.50 12.04 19.23
C LEU A 161 -12.93 11.54 19.03
N ALA A 162 -13.30 10.50 19.77
CA ALA A 162 -14.67 10.06 19.90
C ALA A 162 -15.00 9.70 21.35
N ASN A 163 -16.26 9.89 21.72
CA ASN A 163 -16.76 9.67 23.06
C ASN A 163 -17.61 8.40 23.12
N ASN A 164 -17.37 7.55 24.12
CA ASN A 164 -18.32 6.50 24.50
C ASN A 164 -19.21 6.99 25.65
N TYR A 165 -20.40 7.51 25.32
CA TYR A 165 -21.34 8.06 26.30
C TYR A 165 -21.92 7.03 27.28
N LYS A 166 -21.65 5.73 27.08
CA LYS A 166 -22.01 4.67 28.04
C LYS A 166 -21.03 4.55 29.21
N VAL A 167 -19.90 5.25 29.16
CA VAL A 167 -18.90 5.31 30.23
C VAL A 167 -19.13 6.59 31.02
N ASP A 168 -19.35 6.46 32.33
CA ASP A 168 -19.63 7.60 33.22
C ASP A 168 -18.38 8.44 33.50
N ASP A 169 -17.21 7.81 33.49
CA ASP A 169 -15.92 8.49 33.67
C ASP A 169 -15.56 9.30 32.42
N VAL A 170 -15.35 10.61 32.60
CA VAL A 170 -15.15 11.58 31.51
C VAL A 170 -13.82 11.35 30.77
N GLU A 171 -12.77 10.96 31.49
CA GLU A 171 -11.45 10.71 30.89
C GLU A 171 -11.45 9.38 30.13
N ALA A 172 -12.03 8.33 30.70
CA ALA A 172 -12.15 7.03 30.06
C ALA A 172 -13.14 7.02 28.89
N ARG A 173 -14.10 7.96 28.89
CA ARG A 173 -15.08 8.15 27.81
C ARG A 173 -14.46 8.67 26.53
N THR A 174 -13.46 9.55 26.62
CA THR A 174 -12.87 10.19 25.44
C THR A 174 -11.70 9.34 24.95
N GLN A 175 -11.78 8.84 23.72
CA GLN A 175 -10.74 8.00 23.14
C GLN A 175 -10.28 8.56 21.79
N THR A 176 -8.98 8.44 21.53
CA THR A 176 -8.38 8.84 20.25
C THR A 176 -8.40 7.66 19.28
N PHE A 177 -8.88 7.92 18.08
CA PHE A 177 -8.95 6.98 16.97
C PHE A 177 -8.01 7.41 15.84
N GLN A 178 -7.57 6.43 15.09
CA GLN A 178 -6.80 6.58 13.85
C GLN A 178 -7.54 5.86 12.73
N ALA A 179 -7.81 6.56 11.63
CA ALA A 179 -8.50 6.01 10.47
C ALA A 179 -7.81 6.32 9.15
N LYS A 180 -7.81 5.35 8.24
CA LYS A 180 -7.42 5.53 6.84
C LYS A 180 -8.68 5.50 5.99
N VAL A 181 -8.93 6.58 5.26
CA VAL A 181 -10.16 6.80 4.51
C VAL A 181 -9.83 7.32 3.13
N TRP A 182 -10.44 6.72 2.10
CA TRP A 182 -10.43 7.27 0.76
C TRP A 182 -11.71 8.06 0.51
N TYR A 183 -11.56 9.28 0.00
CA TYR A 183 -12.63 10.17 -0.43
C TYR A 183 -12.53 10.37 -1.95
N GLY A 184 -13.44 9.74 -2.69
CA GLY A 184 -13.47 9.79 -4.15
C GLY A 184 -14.02 11.11 -4.69
N LEU A 185 -13.73 11.39 -5.96
CA LEU A 185 -14.14 12.62 -6.64
C LEU A 185 -15.66 12.79 -6.76
N ARG A 186 -16.44 11.72 -6.59
CA ARG A 186 -17.92 11.76 -6.60
C ARG A 186 -18.52 11.82 -5.20
N GLY A 187 -17.69 12.02 -4.17
CA GLY A 187 -18.10 12.06 -2.77
C GLY A 187 -18.34 10.67 -2.15
N ASP A 188 -17.90 9.62 -2.84
CA ASP A 188 -17.82 8.26 -2.35
C ASP A 188 -16.73 8.14 -1.28
N ILE A 189 -17.01 7.36 -0.23
CA ILE A 189 -16.13 7.24 0.93
C ILE A 189 -15.92 5.76 1.20
N SER A 190 -14.65 5.37 1.33
CA SER A 190 -14.24 4.01 1.68
C SER A 190 -13.30 4.06 2.88
N VAL A 191 -13.71 3.42 3.97
CA VAL A 191 -12.89 3.26 5.17
C VAL A 191 -12.04 2.00 4.98
N SER A 192 -10.71 2.14 5.02
CA SER A 192 -9.79 0.99 4.93
C SER A 192 -9.25 0.56 6.29
N LEU A 193 -9.23 1.47 7.26
CA LEU A 193 -8.82 1.20 8.63
C LEU A 193 -9.56 2.17 9.57
N CYS A 194 -10.04 1.69 10.70
CA CYS A 194 -10.35 2.52 11.86
C CYS A 194 -10.00 1.74 13.12
N ARG A 195 -9.18 2.31 14.01
CA ARG A 195 -8.74 1.68 15.26
C ARG A 195 -8.53 2.70 16.36
N LEU A 196 -8.50 2.24 17.60
CA LEU A 196 -7.97 3.04 18.71
C LEU A 196 -6.50 3.36 18.45
N LYS A 197 -6.09 4.58 18.81
CA LYS A 197 -4.68 4.98 18.72
C LYS A 197 -3.85 4.09 19.66
N PRO A 198 -2.77 3.45 19.18
CA PRO A 198 -1.89 2.67 20.03
C PRO A 198 -1.28 3.54 21.13
N ALA A 199 -1.07 2.97 22.32
CA ALA A 199 -0.25 3.62 23.34
C ALA A 199 1.17 3.85 22.79
N PRO A 200 1.83 4.96 23.13
CA PRO A 200 3.23 5.17 22.77
C PRO A 200 4.06 4.01 23.35
N SER A 201 4.72 3.26 22.47
CA SER A 201 5.64 2.17 22.82
C SER A 201 6.95 2.68 23.38
#